data_AF-A0A1S3QFK0-F1
#
_entry.id   AF-A0A1S3QFK0-F1
#
_cell.length_a   1.000
_cell.length_b   1.000
_cell.length_c   1.000
_cell.angle_alpha   90.00
_cell.angle_beta   90.00
_cell.angle_gamma   90.00
#
_symmetry.space_group_name_H-M   'P 1'
#
loop_
_entity.id
_entity.type
_entity.pdbx_description
1 polymer ?
#
loop_
_entity_poly.entity_id
_entity_poly.type
_entity_poly.pdbx_seq_one_letter_code
_entity_poly.pdbx_strand_id
1 'polypeptide(L)'
;MKTYSVCGLCTLLMYIISISLTSSDTGGTVQHIVALVGDDVILPCTLSSTVSAVYQSVEWQRPDLKPKEVHLYRDEKDDLVLQNPVFRGRTSLFKEELENGNASLKLTRVKLSDAGNYTCYIPLLDHQKTIIQLIVGESTHLLTTQTPLGDRSHEIKGAASRPVIIIEGNEGDEVVLRCEAEGCYPEPVMEWCDAHGRVLSAAGPTETARDREGCYTVTSHVIVQNSDNNTFTCRVQQLEIKHMKERRVHVPDQMFPKTCHSCWLTVVVAVLVTVLAGAGGLYLLIKKGILTIRKEAWTSVMKKNKETMKNDEDEASEPSRSLV
;
A
#
# COMPACT_ATOMS: atom_id res chain seq x y z
N MET A 1 -46.50 -65.52 10.34
CA MET A 1 -45.67 -64.35 10.69
C MET A 1 -45.86 -63.30 9.61
N LYS A 2 -46.64 -62.24 9.88
CA LYS A 2 -46.83 -61.14 8.92
C LYS A 2 -45.74 -60.11 9.19
N THR A 3 -44.75 -60.06 8.30
CA THR A 3 -43.71 -59.02 8.30
C THR A 3 -44.33 -57.74 7.77
N TYR A 4 -44.59 -56.78 8.65
CA TYR A 4 -45.02 -55.45 8.27
C TYR A 4 -43.84 -54.75 7.58
N SER A 5 -43.97 -54.51 6.28
CA SER A 5 -43.04 -53.67 5.53
C SER A 5 -43.25 -52.22 5.99
N VAL A 6 -42.41 -51.79 6.92
CA VAL A 6 -42.39 -50.40 7.37
C VAL A 6 -41.88 -49.58 6.19
N CYS A 7 -42.75 -48.73 5.64
CA CYS A 7 -42.46 -47.89 4.49
C CYS A 7 -41.16 -47.11 4.72
N GLY A 8 -40.18 -47.27 3.83
CA GLY A 8 -38.87 -46.59 3.91
C GLY A 8 -38.98 -45.07 3.94
N LEU A 9 -40.10 -44.49 3.48
CA LEU A 9 -40.39 -43.07 3.66
C LEU A 9 -40.72 -42.70 5.11
N CYS A 10 -41.38 -43.56 5.88
CA CYS A 10 -41.73 -43.29 7.28
C CYS A 10 -40.51 -43.37 8.20
N THR A 11 -39.57 -44.29 7.93
CA THR A 11 -38.30 -44.36 8.67
C THR A 11 -37.39 -43.19 8.34
N LEU A 12 -37.37 -42.73 7.08
CA LEU A 12 -36.68 -41.50 6.70
C LEU A 12 -37.30 -40.28 7.38
N LEU A 13 -38.63 -40.11 7.32
CA LEU A 13 -39.35 -39.00 7.97
C LEU A 13 -39.13 -38.94 9.48
N MET A 14 -39.13 -40.08 10.17
CA MET A 14 -38.81 -40.13 11.61
C MET A 14 -37.33 -39.81 11.89
N TYR A 15 -36.42 -40.16 10.98
CA TYR A 15 -35.01 -39.77 11.04
C TYR A 15 -34.80 -38.28 10.79
N ILE A 16 -35.54 -37.66 9.85
CA ILE A 16 -35.48 -36.21 9.64
C ILE A 16 -36.06 -35.46 10.85
N ILE A 17 -37.15 -35.96 11.45
CA ILE A 17 -37.76 -35.36 12.65
C ILE A 17 -36.84 -35.48 13.88
N SER A 18 -36.06 -36.56 14.00
CA SER A 18 -35.06 -36.69 15.07
C SER A 18 -33.81 -35.81 14.85
N ILE A 19 -33.45 -35.52 13.59
CA ILE A 19 -32.42 -34.50 13.28
C ILE A 19 -32.93 -33.09 13.59
N SER A 20 -34.24 -32.83 13.40
CA SER A 20 -34.85 -31.53 13.72
C SER A 20 -34.97 -31.23 15.23
N LEU A 21 -34.68 -32.18 16.11
CA LEU A 21 -34.86 -32.05 17.57
C LEU A 21 -33.54 -31.99 18.37
N THR A 22 -32.38 -31.92 17.71
CA THR A 22 -31.10 -31.76 18.42
C THR A 22 -30.31 -30.57 17.89
N SER A 23 -30.62 -29.39 18.41
CA SER A 23 -29.65 -28.34 18.75
C SER A 23 -30.39 -27.11 19.32
N SER A 24 -30.97 -27.26 20.51
CA SER A 24 -31.10 -26.11 21.40
C SER A 24 -29.78 -25.91 22.15
N ASP A 25 -28.74 -25.54 21.39
CA ASP A 25 -27.56 -24.94 22.01
C ASP A 25 -27.94 -23.48 22.31
N THR A 26 -28.26 -23.22 23.58
CA THR A 26 -28.45 -21.87 24.12
C THR A 26 -27.07 -21.23 24.28
N GLY A 27 -26.37 -21.07 23.15
CA GLY A 27 -25.10 -20.37 23.07
C GLY A 27 -25.35 -18.88 23.11
N GLY A 28 -25.19 -18.27 24.29
CA GLY A 28 -25.20 -16.82 24.44
C GLY A 28 -24.25 -16.17 23.44
N THR A 29 -24.73 -15.19 22.69
CA THR A 29 -23.96 -14.48 21.67
C THR A 29 -22.75 -13.81 22.32
N VAL A 30 -21.55 -14.27 21.99
CA VAL A 30 -20.30 -13.64 22.44
C VAL A 30 -20.10 -12.36 21.63
N GLN A 31 -20.15 -11.21 22.28
CA GLN A 31 -19.94 -9.91 21.64
C GLN A 31 -18.50 -9.45 21.84
N HIS A 32 -17.82 -9.04 20.77
CA HIS A 32 -16.45 -8.54 20.85
C HIS A 32 -16.45 -7.01 20.88
N ILE A 33 -15.79 -6.42 21.86
CA ILE A 33 -15.60 -4.97 21.99
C ILE A 33 -14.10 -4.69 21.98
N VAL A 34 -13.68 -3.74 21.14
CA VAL A 34 -12.28 -3.32 21.02
C VAL A 34 -12.12 -1.96 21.68
N ALA A 35 -11.08 -1.80 22.48
CA ALA A 35 -10.69 -0.52 23.07
C ALA A 35 -9.17 -0.31 22.95
N LEU A 36 -8.73 0.94 22.85
CA LEU A 36 -7.32 1.26 22.92
C LEU A 36 -6.92 1.54 24.37
N VAL A 37 -5.63 1.34 24.67
CA VAL A 37 -5.07 1.72 25.97
C VAL A 37 -5.27 3.23 26.20
N GLY A 38 -5.82 3.59 27.37
CA GLY A 38 -6.08 4.96 27.77
C GLY A 38 -7.51 5.43 27.50
N ASP A 39 -8.24 4.78 26.58
CA ASP A 39 -9.62 5.15 26.22
C ASP A 39 -10.64 4.73 27.28
N ASP A 40 -11.86 5.25 27.15
CA ASP A 40 -13.04 4.76 27.86
C ASP A 40 -13.84 3.81 26.94
N VAL A 41 -14.36 2.72 27.49
CA VAL A 41 -15.14 1.72 26.74
C VAL A 41 -16.49 1.45 27.41
N ILE A 42 -17.49 1.11 26.61
CA ILE A 42 -18.82 0.68 27.09
C ILE A 42 -19.00 -0.80 26.75
N LEU A 43 -19.25 -1.62 27.76
CA LEU A 43 -19.62 -3.02 27.62
C LEU A 43 -21.16 -3.10 27.63
N PRO A 44 -21.80 -3.45 26.50
CA PRO A 44 -23.25 -3.35 26.38
C PRO A 44 -23.97 -4.46 27.13
N CYS A 45 -25.04 -4.13 27.85
CA CYS A 45 -25.98 -5.12 28.39
C CYS A 45 -27.38 -4.52 28.37
N THR A 46 -28.24 -5.05 27.51
CA THR A 46 -29.61 -4.55 27.33
C THR A 46 -30.58 -5.70 27.57
N LEU A 47 -31.58 -5.46 28.43
CA LEU A 47 -32.62 -6.42 28.75
C LEU A 47 -33.65 -6.51 27.62
N SER A 48 -34.10 -7.74 27.33
CA SER A 48 -34.96 -8.06 26.18
C SER A 48 -36.44 -7.65 26.33
N SER A 49 -36.82 -6.92 27.37
CA SER A 49 -38.19 -6.45 27.59
C SER A 49 -38.19 -5.16 28.42
N THR A 50 -39.31 -4.44 28.41
CA THR A 50 -39.65 -3.17 29.11
C THR A 50 -39.58 -3.25 30.65
N VAL A 51 -38.65 -4.03 31.20
CA VAL A 51 -38.48 -4.27 32.62
C VAL A 51 -37.35 -3.39 33.13
N SER A 52 -37.70 -2.50 34.07
CA SER A 52 -36.74 -1.65 34.77
C SER A 52 -35.75 -2.50 35.57
N ALA A 53 -34.45 -2.22 35.38
CA ALA A 53 -33.36 -2.81 36.14
C ALA A 53 -33.03 -2.03 37.43
N VAL A 54 -33.73 -0.93 37.73
CA VAL A 54 -33.42 -0.03 38.86
C VAL A 54 -33.45 -0.78 40.20
N TYR A 55 -34.43 -1.64 40.41
CA TYR A 55 -34.56 -2.42 41.65
C TYR A 55 -33.88 -3.80 41.59
N GLN A 56 -33.23 -4.11 40.46
CA GLN A 56 -32.58 -5.39 40.23
C GLN A 56 -31.10 -5.33 40.57
N SER A 57 -30.53 -6.45 41.00
CA SER A 57 -29.07 -6.56 41.12
C SER A 57 -28.45 -6.72 39.74
N VAL A 58 -27.48 -5.87 39.42
CA VAL A 58 -26.69 -5.94 38.18
C VAL A 58 -25.26 -6.29 38.54
N GLU A 59 -24.79 -7.42 38.02
CA GLU A 59 -23.46 -7.94 38.30
C GLU A 59 -22.65 -8.03 37.01
N TRP A 60 -21.58 -7.26 36.93
CA TRP A 60 -20.55 -7.44 35.91
C TRP A 60 -19.42 -8.28 36.47
N GLN A 61 -19.17 -9.42 35.86
CA GLN A 61 -18.21 -10.40 36.34
C GLN A 61 -17.12 -10.69 35.31
N ARG A 62 -15.90 -10.93 35.78
CA ARG A 62 -14.78 -11.52 35.06
C ARG A 62 -14.41 -12.85 35.73
N PRO A 63 -14.85 -13.99 35.17
CA PRO A 63 -14.68 -15.30 35.81
C PRO A 63 -13.21 -15.70 36.05
N ASP A 64 -12.27 -15.08 35.32
CA ASP A 64 -10.83 -15.31 35.43
C ASP A 64 -10.16 -14.58 36.60
N LEU A 65 -10.87 -13.64 37.25
CA LEU A 65 -10.35 -12.84 38.35
C LEU A 65 -10.88 -13.28 39.72
N LYS A 66 -10.15 -12.91 40.77
CA LYS A 66 -10.56 -13.06 42.18
C LYS A 66 -10.29 -11.76 42.94
N PRO A 67 -11.33 -11.06 43.46
CA PRO A 67 -12.77 -11.27 43.24
C PRO A 67 -13.15 -11.19 41.76
N LYS A 68 -14.22 -11.86 41.34
CA LYS A 68 -14.66 -11.86 39.93
C LYS A 68 -15.50 -10.62 39.60
N GLU A 69 -16.01 -9.93 40.60
CA GLU A 69 -16.94 -8.82 40.47
C GLU A 69 -16.20 -7.58 39.96
N VAL A 70 -16.38 -7.26 38.68
CA VAL A 70 -15.87 -6.03 38.05
C VAL A 70 -16.70 -4.84 38.48
N HIS A 71 -18.02 -4.99 38.57
CA HIS A 71 -18.94 -3.98 39.09
C HIS A 71 -20.16 -4.67 39.69
N LEU A 72 -20.66 -4.15 40.81
CA LEU A 72 -21.83 -4.69 41.49
C LEU A 72 -22.76 -3.54 41.85
N TYR A 73 -24.01 -3.62 41.40
CA TYR A 73 -25.08 -2.70 41.76
C TYR A 73 -26.21 -3.48 42.43
N ARG A 74 -26.60 -3.06 43.63
CA ARG A 74 -27.70 -3.65 44.42
C ARG A 74 -28.20 -2.63 45.44
N ASP A 75 -29.46 -2.77 45.87
CA ASP A 75 -30.11 -1.82 46.80
C ASP A 75 -29.96 -0.36 46.34
N GLU A 76 -30.13 -0.14 45.04
CA GLU A 76 -30.07 1.16 44.35
C GLU A 76 -28.70 1.89 44.41
N LYS A 77 -27.63 1.18 44.76
CA LYS A 77 -26.28 1.74 44.89
C LYS A 77 -25.19 0.81 44.40
N ASP A 78 -24.03 1.38 44.14
CA ASP A 78 -22.85 0.61 43.76
C ASP A 78 -22.23 -0.01 45.02
N ASP A 79 -21.98 -1.32 44.99
CA ASP A 79 -21.33 -2.04 46.08
C ASP A 79 -19.83 -2.19 45.78
N LEU A 80 -19.04 -1.40 46.49
CA LEU A 80 -17.58 -1.37 46.33
C LEU A 80 -16.86 -2.43 47.18
N VAL A 81 -17.54 -3.07 48.13
CA VAL A 81 -16.93 -3.99 49.10
C VAL A 81 -16.46 -5.25 48.39
N LEU A 82 -17.34 -5.85 47.59
CA LEU A 82 -17.06 -7.07 46.83
C LEU A 82 -16.39 -6.80 45.48
N GLN A 83 -16.39 -5.54 45.02
CA GLN A 83 -15.77 -5.16 43.76
C GLN A 83 -14.26 -5.42 43.78
N ASN A 84 -13.76 -6.03 42.69
CA ASN A 84 -12.35 -6.25 42.47
C ASN A 84 -11.58 -4.91 42.53
N PRO A 85 -10.52 -4.80 43.36
CA PRO A 85 -9.79 -3.56 43.56
C PRO A 85 -9.23 -2.90 42.29
N VAL A 86 -8.89 -3.69 41.25
CA VAL A 86 -8.32 -3.19 39.99
C VAL A 86 -9.32 -2.34 39.18
N PHE A 87 -10.61 -2.52 39.43
CA PHE A 87 -11.71 -1.83 38.73
C PHE A 87 -12.35 -0.69 39.54
N ARG A 88 -11.99 -0.55 40.82
CA ARG A 88 -12.52 0.51 41.68
C ARG A 88 -12.19 1.90 41.12
N GLY A 89 -13.20 2.77 41.08
CA GLY A 89 -13.08 4.14 40.53
C GLY A 89 -12.86 4.20 39.02
N ARG A 90 -13.03 3.08 38.31
CA ARG A 90 -12.89 3.01 36.85
C ARG A 90 -14.18 2.58 36.16
N THR A 91 -15.12 1.98 36.89
CA THR A 91 -16.37 1.42 36.33
C THR A 91 -17.61 2.17 36.82
N SER A 92 -18.61 2.33 35.97
CA SER A 92 -19.93 2.86 36.35
C SER A 92 -21.04 2.32 35.45
N LEU A 93 -22.25 2.18 35.98
CA LEU A 93 -23.47 1.99 35.19
C LEU A 93 -24.10 3.33 34.77
N PHE A 94 -24.91 3.30 33.72
CA PHE A 94 -25.78 4.41 33.32
C PHE A 94 -27.07 4.34 34.14
N LYS A 95 -27.06 4.89 35.36
CA LYS A 95 -28.15 4.71 36.33
C LYS A 95 -29.49 5.23 35.84
N GLU A 96 -29.47 6.33 35.07
CA GLU A 96 -30.68 6.90 34.46
C GLU A 96 -31.29 5.98 33.39
N GLU A 97 -30.50 5.11 32.77
CA GLU A 97 -30.94 4.22 31.69
C GLU A 97 -31.31 2.81 32.18
N LEU A 98 -31.15 2.54 33.47
CA LEU A 98 -31.60 1.28 34.08
C LEU A 98 -33.11 1.12 33.99
N GLU A 99 -33.88 2.22 34.03
CA GLU A 99 -35.34 2.19 33.85
C GLU A 99 -35.75 1.70 32.45
N ASN A 100 -34.89 1.97 31.46
CA ASN A 100 -35.04 1.55 30.07
C ASN A 100 -34.42 0.17 29.80
N GLY A 101 -33.96 -0.52 30.86
CA GLY A 101 -33.37 -1.85 30.77
C GLY A 101 -31.92 -1.87 30.25
N ASN A 102 -31.22 -0.73 30.25
CA ASN A 102 -29.83 -0.64 29.86
C ASN A 102 -28.90 -0.74 31.08
N ALA A 103 -28.32 -1.92 31.25
CA ALA A 103 -27.38 -2.25 32.32
C ALA A 103 -25.91 -2.23 31.84
N SER A 104 -25.61 -1.46 30.78
CA SER A 104 -24.27 -1.37 30.20
C SER A 104 -23.24 -0.78 31.17
N LEU A 105 -22.02 -1.30 31.12
CA LEU A 105 -20.92 -0.87 31.98
C LEU A 105 -19.99 0.09 31.21
N LYS A 106 -19.76 1.28 31.75
CA LYS A 106 -18.65 2.13 31.31
C LYS A 106 -17.40 1.77 32.11
N LEU A 107 -16.30 1.45 31.43
CA LEU A 107 -14.96 1.26 32.00
C LEU A 107 -14.03 2.35 31.47
N THR A 108 -13.34 3.05 32.37
CA THR A 108 -12.50 4.21 32.05
C THR A 108 -11.00 3.92 32.11
N ARG A 109 -10.23 4.66 31.31
CA ARG A 109 -8.76 4.57 31.22
C ARG A 109 -8.29 3.13 31.03
N VAL A 110 -8.77 2.47 29.97
CA VAL A 110 -8.54 1.04 29.68
C VAL A 110 -7.05 0.70 29.66
N LYS A 111 -6.69 -0.45 30.23
CA LYS A 111 -5.33 -1.00 30.31
C LYS A 111 -5.30 -2.33 29.56
N LEU A 112 -4.11 -2.74 29.08
CA LEU A 112 -3.93 -4.05 28.45
C LEU A 112 -4.42 -5.20 29.34
N SER A 113 -4.24 -5.09 30.66
CA SER A 113 -4.71 -6.08 31.64
C SER A 113 -6.23 -6.21 31.74
N ASP A 114 -6.97 -5.21 31.26
CA ASP A 114 -8.43 -5.26 31.27
C ASP A 114 -8.99 -6.15 30.16
N ALA A 115 -8.18 -6.59 29.20
CA ALA A 115 -8.59 -7.56 28.19
C ALA A 115 -9.06 -8.87 28.84
N GLY A 116 -10.15 -9.43 28.33
CA GLY A 116 -10.75 -10.66 28.86
C GLY A 116 -12.25 -10.75 28.66
N ASN A 117 -12.84 -11.80 29.22
CA ASN A 117 -14.26 -12.07 29.09
C ASN A 117 -15.03 -11.52 30.29
N TYR A 118 -15.92 -10.58 30.00
CA TYR A 118 -16.86 -9.99 30.93
C TYR A 118 -18.22 -10.66 30.75
N THR A 119 -18.98 -10.76 31.83
CA THR A 119 -20.32 -11.30 31.81
C THR A 119 -21.23 -10.34 32.56
N CYS A 120 -22.29 -9.90 31.90
CA CYS A 120 -23.41 -9.24 32.56
C CYS A 120 -24.34 -10.32 33.11
N TYR A 121 -24.64 -10.26 34.41
CA TYR A 121 -25.51 -11.19 35.09
C TYR A 121 -26.54 -10.44 35.93
N ILE A 122 -27.82 -10.70 35.67
CA ILE A 122 -28.96 -10.10 36.36
C ILE A 122 -29.82 -11.27 36.90
N PRO A 123 -29.69 -11.64 38.19
CA PRO A 123 -30.23 -12.89 38.72
C PRO A 123 -31.74 -13.08 38.56
N LEU A 124 -32.52 -12.00 38.66
CA LEU A 124 -33.99 -12.04 38.71
C LEU A 124 -34.68 -11.98 37.33
N LEU A 125 -33.94 -11.77 36.24
CA LEU A 125 -34.48 -11.55 34.89
C LEU A 125 -34.00 -12.59 33.87
N ASP A 126 -34.02 -13.86 34.27
CA ASP A 126 -33.82 -15.03 33.40
C ASP A 126 -32.46 -15.09 32.69
N HIS A 127 -31.39 -15.26 33.48
CA HIS A 127 -30.08 -15.78 33.06
C HIS A 127 -29.53 -15.32 31.70
N GLN A 128 -29.88 -14.12 31.23
CA GLN A 128 -29.38 -13.59 29.97
C GLN A 128 -27.92 -13.19 30.19
N LYS A 129 -27.04 -14.18 30.09
CA LYS A 129 -25.61 -14.04 30.19
C LYS A 129 -25.12 -13.50 28.85
N THR A 130 -24.98 -12.18 28.77
CA THR A 130 -24.24 -11.58 27.67
C THR A 130 -22.76 -11.69 28.02
N ILE A 131 -22.04 -12.50 27.23
CA ILE A 131 -20.59 -12.64 27.34
C ILE A 131 -19.97 -11.62 26.39
N ILE A 132 -19.13 -10.75 26.93
CA ILE A 132 -18.41 -9.74 26.15
C ILE A 132 -16.91 -9.99 26.27
N GLN A 133 -16.26 -10.19 25.13
CA GLN A 133 -14.82 -10.24 25.07
C GLN A 133 -14.28 -8.84 24.80
N LEU A 134 -13.65 -8.25 25.81
CA LEU A 134 -12.91 -6.99 25.67
C LEU A 134 -11.51 -7.29 25.13
N ILE A 135 -11.20 -6.74 23.96
CA ILE A 135 -9.89 -6.80 23.33
C ILE A 135 -9.25 -5.42 23.48
N VAL A 136 -8.04 -5.37 24.03
CA VAL A 136 -7.33 -4.10 24.25
C VAL A 136 -6.12 -4.02 23.34
N GLY A 137 -6.09 -3.02 22.46
CA GLY A 137 -4.98 -2.73 21.57
C GLY A 137 -4.11 -1.58 22.09
N GLU A 138 -2.82 -1.62 21.78
CA GLU A 138 -1.87 -0.53 22.07
C GLU A 138 -1.69 0.33 20.82
N SER A 139 -1.92 1.64 20.93
CA SER A 139 -1.68 2.59 19.84
C SER A 139 -0.20 3.01 19.87
N THR A 140 0.57 2.60 18.86
CA THR A 140 1.91 3.16 18.59
C THR A 140 1.76 4.55 17.97
N HIS A 141 1.30 5.50 18.77
CA HIS A 141 1.28 6.91 18.39
C HIS A 141 2.70 7.47 18.46
N LEU A 142 3.49 7.32 17.39
CA LEU A 142 4.55 8.29 17.12
C LEU A 142 3.83 9.60 16.77
N LEU A 143 4.10 10.63 17.57
CA LEU A 143 3.51 11.96 17.44
C LEU A 143 3.64 12.44 15.99
N THR A 144 2.51 12.58 15.29
CA THR A 144 2.46 13.45 14.12
C THR A 144 1.17 14.27 14.18
N THR A 145 1.39 15.57 14.24
CA THR A 145 0.43 16.66 14.30
C THR A 145 -0.57 16.64 13.14
N GLN A 146 -1.84 16.83 13.49
CA GLN A 146 -2.93 17.43 12.70
C GLN A 146 -3.22 16.88 11.30
N THR A 147 -4.37 16.23 11.16
CA THR A 147 -5.41 16.67 10.20
C THR A 147 -6.78 16.10 10.62
N PRO A 148 -7.84 16.92 10.73
CA PRO A 148 -9.20 16.45 10.95
C PRO A 148 -9.94 16.24 9.61
N LEU A 149 -11.02 15.46 9.69
CA LEU A 149 -12.10 15.25 8.71
C LEU A 149 -12.01 14.01 7.80
N GLY A 150 -12.79 13.00 8.18
CA GLY A 150 -13.67 12.29 7.26
C GLY A 150 -13.13 11.03 6.59
N ASP A 151 -13.31 9.88 7.24
CA ASP A 151 -13.95 8.71 6.60
C ASP A 151 -14.36 7.69 7.68
N ARG A 152 -15.65 7.69 8.07
CA ARG A 152 -16.24 6.59 8.87
C ARG A 152 -16.82 5.57 7.90
N SER A 153 -15.95 4.84 7.21
CA SER A 153 -16.33 3.58 6.58
C SER A 153 -16.19 2.47 7.62
N HIS A 154 -17.24 1.65 7.78
CA HIS A 154 -17.23 0.43 8.61
C HIS A 154 -15.91 -0.34 8.42
N GLU A 155 -15.12 -0.46 9.48
CA GLU A 155 -13.90 -1.27 9.46
C GLU A 155 -14.31 -2.75 9.55
N ILE A 156 -14.40 -3.39 8.38
CA ILE A 156 -14.68 -4.82 8.27
C ILE A 156 -13.49 -5.57 8.89
N LYS A 157 -13.73 -6.43 9.89
CA LYS A 157 -12.65 -7.24 10.49
C LYS A 157 -12.00 -8.12 9.41
N GLY A 158 -10.67 -8.08 9.33
CA GLY A 158 -9.91 -8.75 8.27
C GLY A 158 -9.91 -7.98 6.94
N ALA A 159 -10.49 -6.78 6.86
CA ALA A 159 -10.28 -5.95 5.70
C ALA A 159 -8.85 -5.41 5.68
N ALA A 160 -8.27 -5.38 4.48
CA ALA A 160 -6.97 -4.77 4.26
C ALA A 160 -6.95 -3.35 4.85
N SER A 161 -5.86 -3.02 5.52
CA SER A 161 -5.52 -1.64 5.84
C SER A 161 -5.37 -0.81 4.55
N ARG A 162 -5.37 0.53 4.68
CA ARG A 162 -5.09 1.37 3.51
C ARG A 162 -3.65 1.09 3.07
N PRO A 163 -3.42 0.71 1.79
CA PRO A 163 -2.08 0.39 1.34
C PRO A 163 -1.15 1.60 1.48
N VAL A 164 0.08 1.34 1.89
CA VAL A 164 1.16 2.34 1.98
C VAL A 164 2.07 2.14 0.78
N ILE A 165 2.38 3.23 0.07
CA ILE A 165 3.31 3.20 -1.07
C ILE A 165 4.61 3.90 -0.66
N ILE A 166 5.72 3.21 -0.86
CA ILE A 166 7.07 3.65 -0.57
C ILE A 166 7.85 3.71 -1.89
N ILE A 167 8.57 4.80 -2.12
CA ILE A 167 9.50 4.92 -3.24
C ILE A 167 10.86 4.43 -2.76
N GLU A 168 11.30 3.27 -3.25
CA GLU A 168 12.54 2.64 -2.75
C GLU A 168 13.79 3.23 -3.41
N GLY A 169 13.68 3.69 -4.65
CA GLY A 169 14.78 4.31 -5.37
C GLY A 169 14.68 4.11 -6.87
N ASN A 170 15.84 4.04 -7.52
CA ASN A 170 15.97 3.81 -8.96
C ASN A 170 16.80 2.56 -9.25
N GLU A 171 16.36 1.78 -10.23
CA GLU A 171 17.13 0.70 -10.83
C GLU A 171 17.41 1.10 -12.28
N GLY A 172 18.60 1.66 -12.53
CA GLY A 172 18.93 2.23 -13.84
C GLY A 172 18.07 3.45 -14.16
N ASP A 173 17.31 3.39 -15.26
CA ASP A 173 16.45 4.48 -15.75
C ASP A 173 15.01 4.43 -15.18
N GLU A 174 14.71 3.46 -14.33
CA GLU A 174 13.35 3.13 -13.88
C GLU A 174 13.21 3.30 -12.35
N VAL A 175 12.03 3.72 -11.90
CA VAL A 175 11.75 3.94 -10.47
C VAL A 175 11.08 2.72 -9.86
N VAL A 176 11.56 2.28 -8.70
CA VAL A 176 11.01 1.12 -7.98
C VAL A 176 10.05 1.61 -6.89
N LEU A 177 8.81 1.13 -6.95
CA LEU A 177 7.77 1.41 -5.95
C LEU A 177 7.43 0.12 -5.20
N ARG A 178 7.34 0.21 -3.87
CA ARG A 178 6.85 -0.85 -3.00
C ARG A 178 5.50 -0.45 -2.42
N CYS A 179 4.54 -1.38 -2.45
CA CYS A 179 3.26 -1.23 -1.79
C CYS A 179 3.09 -2.30 -0.73
N GLU A 180 2.58 -1.91 0.44
CA GLU A 180 2.37 -2.80 1.58
C GLU A 180 0.98 -2.58 2.17
N ALA A 181 0.29 -3.69 2.47
CA ALA A 181 -0.99 -3.68 3.16
C ALA A 181 -1.06 -4.83 4.18
N GLU A 182 -1.46 -4.49 5.40
CA GLU A 182 -1.54 -5.38 6.55
C GLU A 182 -2.99 -5.69 6.95
N GLY A 183 -3.16 -6.73 7.77
CA GLY A 183 -4.42 -7.04 8.45
C GLY A 183 -5.50 -7.63 7.53
N CYS A 184 -5.13 -8.15 6.37
CA CYS A 184 -6.07 -8.66 5.38
C CYS A 184 -6.32 -10.17 5.52
N TYR A 185 -7.58 -10.57 5.61
CA TYR A 185 -8.02 -11.95 5.56
C TYR A 185 -9.41 -12.00 4.93
N PRO A 186 -9.66 -12.85 3.91
CA PRO A 186 -8.73 -13.80 3.27
C PRO A 186 -7.65 -13.09 2.44
N GLU A 187 -6.72 -13.87 1.88
CA GLU A 187 -5.61 -13.38 1.06
C GLU A 187 -6.11 -12.43 -0.04
N PRO A 188 -5.62 -11.18 -0.10
CA PRO A 188 -6.06 -10.23 -1.11
C PRO A 188 -5.29 -10.41 -2.42
N VAL A 189 -5.87 -9.86 -3.49
CA VAL A 189 -5.17 -9.60 -4.74
C VAL A 189 -4.62 -8.17 -4.70
N MET A 190 -3.32 -8.02 -4.96
CA MET A 190 -2.65 -6.72 -5.07
C MET A 190 -2.34 -6.42 -6.54
N GLU A 191 -2.80 -5.27 -7.03
CA GLU A 191 -2.61 -4.81 -8.40
C GLU A 191 -2.07 -3.39 -8.44
N TRP A 192 -1.21 -3.12 -9.42
CA TRP A 192 -0.75 -1.79 -9.74
C TRP A 192 -1.53 -1.24 -10.93
N CYS A 193 -1.90 0.03 -10.89
CA CYS A 193 -2.54 0.72 -12.00
C CYS A 193 -1.82 2.03 -12.31
N ASP A 194 -1.77 2.38 -13.60
CA ASP A 194 -1.32 3.70 -14.03
C ASP A 194 -2.39 4.78 -13.78
N ALA A 195 -2.09 6.02 -14.16
CA ALA A 195 -2.99 7.15 -13.99
C ALA A 195 -4.34 7.03 -14.74
N HIS A 196 -4.41 6.15 -15.75
CA HIS A 196 -5.62 5.86 -16.52
C HIS A 196 -6.39 4.65 -15.97
N GLY A 197 -5.90 4.03 -14.89
CA GLY A 197 -6.49 2.83 -14.30
C GLY A 197 -6.14 1.53 -15.04
N ARG A 198 -5.16 1.55 -15.96
CA ARG A 198 -4.68 0.34 -16.65
C ARG A 198 -3.75 -0.44 -15.74
N VAL A 199 -3.92 -1.75 -15.70
CA VAL A 199 -3.13 -2.64 -14.85
C VAL A 199 -1.68 -2.71 -15.35
N LEU A 200 -0.73 -2.55 -14.45
CA LEU A 200 0.71 -2.67 -14.68
C LEU A 200 1.21 -4.05 -14.23
N SER A 201 2.24 -4.56 -14.91
CA SER A 201 2.92 -5.79 -14.50
C SER A 201 3.81 -5.52 -13.29
N ALA A 202 3.59 -6.27 -12.21
CA ALA A 202 4.47 -6.23 -11.04
C ALA A 202 5.89 -6.72 -11.40
N ALA A 203 6.89 -6.22 -10.69
CA ALA A 203 8.30 -6.60 -10.87
C ALA A 203 8.59 -8.04 -10.43
N GLY A 204 7.69 -8.65 -9.64
CA GLY A 204 7.79 -10.01 -9.15
C GLY A 204 6.46 -10.50 -8.57
N PRO A 205 6.43 -11.73 -8.01
CA PRO A 205 5.26 -12.22 -7.30
C PRO A 205 5.00 -11.38 -6.05
N THR A 206 3.74 -11.28 -5.63
CA THR A 206 3.38 -10.66 -4.36
C THR A 206 3.97 -11.47 -3.21
N GLU A 207 4.73 -10.80 -2.35
CA GLU A 207 5.27 -11.37 -1.13
C GLU A 207 4.19 -11.37 -0.05
N THR A 208 4.00 -12.50 0.62
CA THR A 208 3.00 -12.63 1.67
C THR A 208 3.63 -13.14 2.96
N ALA A 209 3.42 -12.39 4.03
CA ALA A 209 3.73 -12.80 5.39
C ALA A 209 2.42 -13.00 6.14
N ARG A 210 2.38 -13.99 7.04
CA ARG A 210 1.23 -14.18 7.95
C ARG A 210 1.64 -13.80 9.36
N ASP A 211 0.78 -13.04 10.01
CA ASP A 211 0.93 -12.75 11.43
C ASP A 211 0.45 -13.91 12.30
N ARG A 212 0.48 -13.70 13.62
CA ARG A 212 0.05 -14.71 14.60
C ARG A 212 -1.46 -14.92 14.60
N GLU A 213 -2.23 -13.97 14.06
CA GLU A 213 -3.68 -14.04 13.91
C GLU A 213 -4.10 -14.71 12.59
N GLY A 214 -3.15 -15.01 11.70
CA GLY A 214 -3.40 -15.60 10.39
C GLY A 214 -3.82 -14.59 9.33
N CYS A 215 -3.81 -13.30 9.65
CA CYS A 215 -4.00 -12.24 8.67
C CYS A 215 -2.73 -12.06 7.85
N TYR A 216 -2.94 -11.65 6.60
CA TYR A 216 -1.88 -11.44 5.65
C TYR A 216 -1.35 -10.02 5.74
N THR A 217 -0.02 -9.93 5.64
CA THR A 217 0.70 -8.74 5.22
C THR A 217 1.19 -9.01 3.81
N VAL A 218 0.69 -8.24 2.85
CA VAL A 218 1.01 -8.41 1.44
C VAL A 218 1.88 -7.26 0.97
N THR A 219 2.94 -7.58 0.24
CA THR A 219 3.88 -6.63 -0.33
C THR A 219 4.05 -6.88 -1.82
N SER A 220 4.01 -5.83 -2.64
CA SER A 220 4.24 -5.91 -4.08
C SER A 220 5.15 -4.78 -4.55
N HIS A 221 5.96 -5.08 -5.57
CA HIS A 221 6.88 -4.15 -6.18
C HIS A 221 6.51 -3.90 -7.64
N VAL A 222 6.65 -2.67 -8.11
CA VAL A 222 6.50 -2.32 -9.53
C VAL A 222 7.63 -1.41 -9.98
N ILE A 223 8.10 -1.63 -11.20
CA ILE A 223 9.10 -0.80 -11.87
C ILE A 223 8.36 0.08 -12.87
N VAL A 224 8.54 1.39 -12.76
CA VAL A 224 7.79 2.37 -13.57
C VAL A 224 8.72 3.34 -14.29
N GLN A 225 8.28 3.73 -15.50
CA GLN A 225 8.95 4.70 -16.35
C GLN A 225 8.23 6.05 -16.33
N ASN A 226 8.92 7.10 -16.78
CA ASN A 226 8.36 8.43 -16.88
C ASN A 226 7.21 8.48 -17.91
N SER A 227 6.13 9.15 -17.54
CA SER A 227 4.89 9.32 -18.31
C SER A 227 4.31 10.72 -18.09
N ASP A 228 3.27 11.09 -18.83
CA ASP A 228 2.69 12.44 -18.75
C ASP A 228 2.05 12.80 -17.39
N ASN A 229 1.69 11.80 -16.56
CA ASN A 229 0.95 12.03 -15.31
C ASN A 229 1.60 11.38 -14.07
N ASN A 230 2.66 10.57 -14.22
CA ASN A 230 3.51 9.97 -13.17
C ASN A 230 2.80 9.56 -11.87
N THR A 231 1.55 9.13 -11.99
CA THR A 231 0.67 8.81 -10.88
C THR A 231 0.37 7.33 -10.96
N PHE A 232 0.64 6.64 -9.87
CA PHE A 232 0.50 5.21 -9.76
C PHE A 232 -0.41 4.88 -8.59
N THR A 233 -1.24 3.87 -8.80
CA THR A 233 -2.23 3.42 -7.82
C THR A 233 -1.90 2.00 -7.42
N CYS A 234 -1.73 1.76 -6.13
CA CYS A 234 -1.73 0.41 -5.57
C CYS A 234 -3.15 0.10 -5.11
N ARG A 235 -3.70 -1.02 -5.59
CA ARG A 235 -5.05 -1.46 -5.31
C ARG A 235 -5.04 -2.84 -4.67
N VAL A 236 -5.70 -2.96 -3.53
CA VAL A 236 -5.81 -4.19 -2.75
C VAL A 236 -7.27 -4.62 -2.74
N GLN A 237 -7.54 -5.83 -3.24
CA GLN A 237 -8.88 -6.37 -3.42
C GLN A 237 -9.06 -7.68 -2.66
N GLN A 238 -10.10 -7.75 -1.83
CA GLN A 238 -10.51 -8.98 -1.17
C GLN A 238 -11.83 -9.44 -1.78
N LEU A 239 -11.71 -10.33 -2.77
CA LEU A 239 -12.82 -10.73 -3.64
C LEU A 239 -13.98 -11.38 -2.86
N GLU A 240 -13.67 -12.18 -1.84
CA GLU A 240 -14.68 -12.90 -1.05
C GLU A 240 -15.58 -11.95 -0.25
N ILE A 241 -15.01 -10.90 0.34
CA ILE A 241 -15.76 -9.89 1.11
C ILE A 241 -16.13 -8.66 0.26
N LYS A 242 -15.83 -8.69 -1.05
CA LYS A 242 -16.05 -7.59 -2.00
C LYS A 242 -15.51 -6.25 -1.50
N HIS A 243 -14.37 -6.31 -0.81
CA HIS A 243 -13.72 -5.13 -0.25
C HIS A 243 -12.56 -4.71 -1.14
N MET A 244 -12.39 -3.39 -1.30
CA MET A 244 -11.32 -2.82 -2.10
C MET A 244 -10.84 -1.54 -1.44
N LYS A 245 -9.52 -1.42 -1.29
CA LYS A 245 -8.85 -0.16 -0.92
C LYS A 245 -7.74 0.15 -1.91
N GLU A 246 -7.51 1.44 -2.10
CA GLU A 246 -6.46 1.92 -2.98
C GLU A 246 -5.71 3.10 -2.35
N ARG A 247 -4.46 3.29 -2.79
CA ARG A 247 -3.65 4.45 -2.50
C ARG A 247 -3.01 4.92 -3.79
N ARG A 248 -2.92 6.24 -3.94
CA ARG A 248 -2.26 6.89 -5.06
C ARG A 248 -0.97 7.56 -4.59
N VAL A 249 0.05 7.48 -5.44
CA VAL A 249 1.30 8.22 -5.31
C VAL A 249 1.58 8.96 -6.62
N HIS A 250 2.04 10.19 -6.51
CA HIS A 250 2.59 10.93 -7.64
C HIS A 250 4.11 10.93 -7.49
N VAL A 251 4.81 10.40 -8.49
CA VAL A 251 6.27 10.34 -8.53
C VAL A 251 6.79 11.60 -9.23
N PRO A 252 7.54 12.48 -8.54
CA PRO A 252 8.06 13.69 -9.15
C PRO A 252 9.00 13.39 -10.33
N ASP A 253 8.93 14.19 -11.40
CA ASP A 253 9.75 14.01 -12.63
C ASP A 253 11.26 13.91 -12.38
N GLN A 254 11.75 14.56 -11.32
CA GLN A 254 13.16 14.54 -10.90
C GLN A 254 13.65 13.17 -10.42
N MET A 255 12.73 12.27 -10.03
CA MET A 255 13.04 10.92 -9.56
C MET A 255 13.26 9.96 -10.73
N PHE A 256 12.70 10.30 -11.90
CA PHE A 256 13.05 9.63 -13.15
C PHE A 256 14.37 10.22 -13.65
N PRO A 257 15.43 9.40 -13.77
CA PRO A 257 16.66 9.86 -14.39
C PRO A 257 16.35 10.33 -15.81
N LYS A 258 16.78 11.55 -16.12
CA LYS A 258 16.65 12.08 -17.47
C LYS A 258 17.65 11.34 -18.32
N THR A 259 17.18 10.49 -19.23
CA THR A 259 18.02 9.97 -20.31
C THR A 259 18.56 11.19 -21.06
N CYS A 260 19.85 11.49 -20.86
CA CYS A 260 20.47 12.69 -21.43
C CYS A 260 20.69 12.48 -22.94
N HIS A 261 19.63 12.59 -23.74
CA HIS A 261 19.73 12.64 -25.20
C HIS A 261 20.61 13.83 -25.66
N SER A 262 20.68 14.89 -24.85
CA SER A 262 21.54 16.04 -25.08
C SER A 262 23.04 15.69 -25.01
N CYS A 263 23.43 14.73 -24.17
CA CYS A 263 24.83 14.32 -23.99
C CYS A 263 25.33 13.52 -25.22
N TRP A 264 24.48 12.75 -25.87
CA TRP A 264 24.86 12.05 -27.11
C TRP A 264 24.92 12.99 -28.31
N LEU A 265 23.95 13.90 -28.44
CA LEU A 265 23.95 14.88 -29.54
C LEU A 265 25.18 15.81 -29.48
N THR A 266 25.62 16.21 -28.30
CA THR A 266 26.85 17.02 -28.15
C THR A 266 28.10 16.25 -28.56
N VAL A 267 28.21 14.97 -28.23
CA VAL A 267 29.34 14.12 -28.68
C VAL A 267 29.31 13.93 -30.20
N VAL A 268 28.15 13.66 -30.80
CA VAL A 268 28.00 13.49 -32.26
C VAL A 268 28.34 14.79 -32.99
N VAL A 269 27.83 15.93 -32.51
CA VAL A 269 28.15 17.24 -33.09
C VAL A 269 29.64 17.55 -32.95
N ALA A 270 30.26 17.28 -31.80
CA ALA A 270 31.70 17.48 -31.61
C ALA A 270 32.54 16.62 -32.57
N VAL A 271 32.18 15.35 -32.76
CA VAL A 271 32.84 14.45 -33.73
C VAL A 271 32.65 14.93 -35.17
N LEU A 272 31.43 15.37 -35.54
CA LEU A 272 31.19 15.92 -36.87
C LEU A 272 32.01 17.19 -37.11
N VAL A 273 32.10 18.08 -36.12
CA VAL A 273 32.90 19.31 -36.22
C VAL A 273 34.39 18.97 -36.36
N THR A 274 34.92 18.00 -35.61
CA THR A 274 36.33 17.61 -35.73
C THR A 274 36.63 16.92 -37.07
N VAL A 275 35.71 16.09 -37.57
CA VAL A 275 35.84 15.46 -38.90
C VAL A 275 35.76 16.49 -40.01
N LEU A 276 34.83 17.45 -39.95
CA LEU A 276 34.71 18.52 -40.95
C LEU A 276 35.91 19.47 -40.92
N ALA A 277 36.42 19.81 -39.72
CA ALA A 277 37.63 20.59 -39.58
C ALA A 277 38.86 19.83 -40.12
N GLY A 278 38.96 18.52 -39.83
CA GLY A 278 40.02 17.65 -40.35
C GLY A 278 39.97 17.50 -41.86
N ALA A 279 38.80 17.22 -42.44
CA ALA A 279 38.58 17.11 -43.88
C ALA A 279 38.80 18.45 -44.59
N GLY A 280 38.33 19.56 -44.01
CA GLY A 280 38.58 20.91 -44.49
C GLY A 280 40.06 21.26 -44.47
N GLY A 281 40.75 20.95 -43.37
CA GLY A 281 42.20 21.13 -43.24
C GLY A 281 42.97 20.30 -44.26
N LEU A 282 42.61 19.03 -44.43
CA LEU A 282 43.21 18.13 -45.44
C LEU A 282 42.95 18.63 -46.86
N TYR A 283 41.72 19.06 -47.17
CA TYR A 283 41.37 19.65 -48.46
C TYR A 283 42.20 20.92 -48.73
N LEU A 284 42.37 21.78 -47.72
CA LEU A 284 43.22 22.96 -47.83
C LEU A 284 44.68 22.59 -48.08
N LEU A 285 45.22 21.56 -47.41
CA LEU A 285 46.58 21.07 -47.64
C LEU A 285 46.75 20.49 -49.04
N ILE A 286 45.81 19.67 -49.51
CA ILE A 286 45.80 19.12 -50.88
C ILE A 286 45.72 20.26 -51.89
N LYS A 287 44.81 21.22 -51.70
CA LYS A 287 44.67 22.38 -52.56
C LYS A 287 45.94 23.23 -52.57
N LYS A 288 46.56 23.45 -51.41
CA LYS A 288 47.83 24.19 -51.29
C LYS A 288 48.94 23.43 -52.00
N GLY A 289 49.04 22.11 -51.84
CA GLY A 289 49.99 21.25 -52.55
C GLY A 289 49.81 21.28 -54.07
N ILE A 290 48.58 21.13 -54.57
CA ILE A 290 48.25 21.22 -56.00
C ILE A 290 48.59 22.62 -56.54
N LEU A 291 48.29 23.69 -55.78
CA LEU A 291 48.65 25.06 -56.16
C LEU A 291 50.17 25.26 -56.19
N THR A 292 50.91 24.68 -55.24
CA THR A 292 52.38 24.70 -55.21
C THR A 292 52.95 23.97 -56.44
N ILE A 293 52.50 22.74 -56.71
CA ILE A 293 52.91 21.96 -57.89
C ILE A 293 52.58 22.71 -59.18
N ARG A 294 51.38 23.29 -59.27
CA ARG A 294 50.96 24.09 -60.42
C ARG A 294 51.81 25.35 -60.56
N LYS A 295 52.18 26.01 -59.47
CA LYS A 295 53.06 27.19 -59.48
C LYS A 295 54.46 26.81 -59.97
N GLU A 296 55.03 25.72 -59.45
CA GLU A 296 56.33 25.19 -59.88
C GLU A 296 56.33 24.79 -61.37
N ALA A 297 55.27 24.13 -61.82
CA ALA A 297 55.08 23.78 -63.23
C ALA A 297 54.95 25.04 -64.12
N TRP A 298 54.14 26.03 -63.73
CA TRP A 298 54.02 27.30 -64.45
C TRP A 298 55.35 28.07 -64.49
N THR A 299 56.11 28.11 -63.39
CA THR A 299 57.44 28.74 -63.40
C THR A 299 58.43 28.01 -64.29
N SER A 300 58.34 26.68 -64.37
CA SER A 300 59.19 25.87 -65.25
C SER A 300 58.86 26.10 -66.72
N VAL A 301 57.56 26.17 -67.06
CA VAL A 301 57.09 26.51 -68.42
C VAL A 301 57.50 27.94 -68.80
N MET A 302 57.31 28.92 -67.90
CA MET A 302 57.71 30.31 -68.14
C MET A 302 59.23 30.45 -68.33
N LYS A 303 60.04 29.72 -67.55
CA LYS A 303 61.49 29.70 -67.71
C LYS A 303 61.88 29.11 -69.07
N LYS A 304 61.27 27.99 -69.46
CA LYS A 304 61.50 27.35 -70.76
C LYS A 304 61.10 28.26 -71.93
N ASN A 305 59.92 28.89 -71.88
CA ASN A 305 59.49 29.84 -72.91
C ASN A 305 60.43 31.05 -73.02
N LYS A 306 60.95 31.55 -71.90
CA LYS A 306 61.92 32.65 -71.90
C LYS A 306 63.26 32.23 -72.51
N GLU A 307 63.71 31.01 -72.27
CA GLU A 307 64.91 30.45 -72.91
C GLU A 307 64.69 30.24 -74.42
N THR A 308 63.51 29.77 -74.85
CA THR A 308 63.17 29.63 -76.28
C THR A 308 63.11 30.98 -76.99
N MET A 309 62.42 31.98 -76.43
CA MET A 309 62.38 33.32 -77.02
C MET A 309 63.76 33.97 -77.11
N LYS A 310 64.64 33.70 -76.15
CA LYS A 310 66.02 34.19 -76.18
C LYS A 310 66.85 33.51 -77.26
N ASN A 311 66.71 32.19 -77.44
CA ASN A 311 67.38 31.47 -78.51
C ASN A 311 66.89 31.92 -79.90
N ASP A 312 65.58 32.19 -80.05
CA ASP A 312 65.01 32.69 -81.30
C ASP A 312 65.47 34.14 -81.61
N GLU A 313 65.65 34.99 -80.59
CA GLU A 313 66.25 36.34 -80.74
C GLU A 313 67.75 36.28 -81.06
N ASP A 314 68.51 35.40 -80.39
CA ASP A 314 69.93 35.21 -80.64
C ASP A 314 70.16 34.65 -82.07
N GLU A 315 69.31 33.73 -82.55
CA GLU A 315 69.34 33.18 -83.92
C GLU A 315 68.86 34.21 -84.98
N ALA A 316 67.91 35.09 -84.64
CA ALA A 316 67.51 36.20 -85.52
C ALA A 316 68.55 37.34 -85.59
N SER A 317 69.47 37.41 -84.63
CA SER A 317 70.55 38.40 -84.58
C SER A 317 71.86 37.92 -85.22
N GLU A 318 71.94 36.65 -85.64
CA GLU A 318 73.12 36.10 -86.28
C GLU A 318 73.21 36.59 -87.75
N PRO A 319 74.22 37.41 -88.11
CA PRO A 319 74.31 37.97 -89.44
C PRO A 319 74.70 36.86 -90.41
N SER A 320 73.91 36.73 -91.48
CA SER A 320 74.17 35.87 -92.63
C SER A 320 75.59 36.10 -93.15
N ARG A 321 76.49 35.18 -92.78
CA ARG A 321 77.86 35.15 -93.27
C ARG A 321 77.86 34.50 -94.64
N SER A 322 77.95 35.36 -95.66
CA SER A 322 78.16 35.02 -97.06
C SER A 322 79.51 34.32 -97.29
N LEU A 323 79.44 33.27 -98.13
CA LEU A 323 80.38 32.79 -99.15
C LEU A 323 81.89 32.93 -98.91
N VAL A 324 82.62 31.80 -98.97
CA VAL A 324 83.57 31.47 -100.07
C VAL A 324 83.54 29.96 -100.32
#